data_AF-A0AB73SXT5-F1
#
_entry.id   AF-A0AB73SXT5-F1
#
_cell.length_a   1.000
_cell.length_b   1.000
_cell.length_c   1.000
_cell.angle_alpha   90.00
_cell.angle_beta   90.00
_cell.angle_gamma   90.00
#
_symmetry.space_group_name_H-M   'P 1'
#
loop_
_entity.id
_entity.type
_entity.pdbx_description
1 polymer ?
#
loop_
_entity_poly.entity_id
_entity_poly.type
_entity_poly.pdbx_seq_one_letter_code
_entity_poly.pdbx_strand_id
1 'polypeptide(L)' 'MYCILITGIPAAGKSTMAAFLSEYFGIPAISKDKIKELMYDDIGFHCRKEKVKLGIASMNIMYYMAEQLMKNKQPFI' A
#
# COMPACT_ATOMS: atom_id res chain seq x y z
N MET A 1 2.59 4.66 19.18
CA MET A 1 2.47 4.06 17.84
C MET A 1 2.14 5.17 16.86
N TYR A 2 2.78 5.19 15.69
CA TYR A 2 2.58 6.20 14.66
C TYR A 2 2.42 5.53 13.29
N CYS A 3 1.73 6.23 12.39
CA CYS A 3 1.51 5.86 11.00
C CYS A 3 2.03 7.03 10.14
N ILE A 4 2.93 6.75 9.19
CA ILE A 4 3.55 7.78 8.34
C ILE A 4 2.93 7.75 6.96
N LEU A 5 2.01 8.67 6.69
CA LEU A 5 1.37 8.74 5.37
C LEU A 5 2.23 9.48 4.36
N ILE A 6 2.63 8.78 3.30
CA ILE A 6 3.37 9.36 2.17
C ILE A 6 2.43 9.49 0.96
N THR A 7 2.10 10.73 0.61
CA THR A 7 1.17 11.07 -0.48
C THR A 7 1.79 12.05 -1.48
N GLY A 8 1.12 12.25 -2.62
CA GLY A 8 1.59 13.10 -3.72
C GLY A 8 1.33 12.49 -5.11
N ILE A 9 1.54 13.28 -6.15
CA ILE A 9 1.25 12.93 -7.55
C ILE A 9 2.09 11.73 -8.03
N PRO A 10 1.64 10.96 -9.04
CA PRO A 10 2.45 9.89 -9.65
C PRO A 10 3.86 10.36 -10.02
N ALA A 11 4.85 9.47 -9.92
CA ALA A 11 6.27 9.74 -10.17
C ALA A 11 6.95 10.80 -9.26
N ALA A 12 6.29 11.30 -8.20
CA ALA A 12 6.90 12.23 -7.23
C ALA A 12 7.90 11.58 -6.24
N GLY A 13 8.41 10.38 -6.50
CA GLY A 13 9.40 9.71 -5.62
C GLY A 13 8.85 9.10 -4.32
N LYS A 14 7.53 9.05 -4.12
CA LYS A 14 6.89 8.53 -2.90
C LYS A 14 7.31 7.11 -2.54
N SER A 15 7.34 6.21 -3.53
CA SER A 15 7.71 4.81 -3.29
C SER A 15 9.17 4.69 -2.84
N THR A 16 10.06 5.51 -3.41
CA THR A 16 11.46 5.58 -3.00
C THR A 16 11.60 6.11 -1.56
N MET A 17 10.88 7.18 -1.23
CA MET A 17 10.87 7.72 0.13
C MET A 17 10.30 6.71 1.15
N ALA A 18 9.20 6.03 0.81
CA ALA A 18 8.60 5.02 1.66
C ALA A 18 9.56 3.86 1.95
N ALA A 19 10.25 3.37 0.91
CA ALA A 19 11.25 2.30 1.05
C ALA A 19 12.42 2.75 1.92
N PHE A 20 12.98 3.93 1.65
CA PHE A 20 14.07 4.50 2.44
C PHE A 20 13.70 4.65 3.92
N LEU A 21 12.53 5.22 4.22
CA LEU A 21 12.09 5.41 5.60
C LEU A 21 11.77 4.07 6.29
N SER A 22 11.24 3.10 5.55
CA SER A 22 10.96 1.75 6.05
C SER A 22 12.23 1.05 6.51
N GLU A 23 13.28 1.08 5.68
CA GLU A 23 14.59 0.54 5.99
C GLU A 23 15.26 1.30 7.15
N TYR A 24 15.23 2.64 7.10
CA TYR A 24 15.86 3.49 8.11
C TYR A 24 15.26 3.29 9.53
N PHE A 25 13.92 3.21 9.63
CA PHE A 25 13.25 3.03 10.92
C PHE A 25 13.05 1.56 11.30
N GLY A 26 13.28 0.61 10.40
CA GLY A 26 13.00 -0.81 10.61
C GLY A 26 11.51 -1.11 10.79
N ILE A 27 10.64 -0.38 10.07
CA ILE A 27 9.18 -0.51 10.16
C ILE A 27 8.59 -0.87 8.80
N PRO A 28 7.50 -1.65 8.73
CA PRO A 28 6.91 -2.05 7.45
C PRO A 28 6.37 -0.83 6.67
N ALA A 29 6.56 -0.85 5.35
CA ALA A 29 5.87 0.05 4.41
C ALA A 29 4.79 -0.73 3.64
N ILE A 30 3.57 -0.17 3.60
CA ILE A 30 2.45 -0.74 2.85
C ILE A 30 2.09 0.19 1.71
N SER A 31 2.00 -0.35 0.49
CA SER A 31 1.63 0.42 -0.70
C SER A 31 0.41 -0.17 -1.38
N LYS A 32 -0.64 0.65 -1.50
CA LYS A 32 -1.83 0.33 -2.31
C LYS A 32 -1.46 -0.04 -3.74
N ASP A 33 -0.53 0.69 -4.36
CA ASP A 33 -0.15 0.45 -5.74
C ASP A 33 0.61 -0.87 -5.89
N LYS A 34 1.48 -1.21 -4.93
CA LYS A 34 2.19 -2.50 -4.94
C LYS A 34 1.24 -3.69 -4.76
N ILE A 35 0.26 -3.57 -3.86
CA ILE A 35 -0.79 -4.59 -3.70
C ILE A 35 -1.58 -4.75 -5.01
N LYS A 36 -1.92 -3.63 -5.66
CA LYS A 36 -2.67 -3.64 -6.93
C LYS A 36 -1.88 -4.26 -8.07
N GLU A 37 -0.57 -4.01 -8.14
CA GLU A 37 0.34 -4.62 -9.12
C GLU A 37 0.41 -6.13 -8.95
N LEU A 38 0.62 -6.63 -7.72
CA LEU A 38 0.63 -8.07 -7.45
C LEU A 38 -0.70 -8.74 -7.84
N MET A 39 -1.83 -8.12 -7.45
CA MET A 39 -3.15 -8.62 -7.86
C MET A 39 -3.35 -8.57 -9.38
N TYR A 40 -2.77 -7.59 -10.06
CA TYR A 40 -2.84 -7.51 -11.51
C TYR A 40 -2.03 -8.61 -12.19
N ASP A 41 -0.81 -8.86 -11.71
CA ASP A 41 0.07 -9.88 -12.28
C ASP A 41 -0.53 -11.29 -12.13
N ASP A 42 -1.24 -11.56 -11.02
CA ASP A 42 -1.84 -12.88 -10.75
C ASP A 42 -3.27 -13.04 -11.28
N ILE A 43 -4.13 -12.00 -11.16
CA ILE A 43 -5.58 -12.08 -11.45
C ILE A 43 -5.92 -11.38 -12.77
N GLY A 44 -5.27 -10.26 -13.08
CA GLY A 44 -5.56 -9.45 -14.26
C GLY A 44 -6.94 -8.78 -14.28
N PHE A 45 -7.28 -8.18 -15.42
CA PHE A 45 -8.63 -7.69 -15.75
C PHE A 45 -8.79 -7.53 -17.27
N HIS A 46 -10.02 -7.65 -17.76
CA HIS A 46 -10.38 -7.52 -19.17
C HIS A 46 -11.19 -6.26 -19.45
N CYS A 47 -11.70 -5.58 -18.41
CA CYS A 47 -12.49 -4.37 -18.57
C CYS A 47 -12.23 -3.34 -17.46
N ARG A 48 -12.69 -2.10 -17.71
CA ARG A 48 -12.58 -0.99 -16.74
C ARG A 48 -13.30 -1.31 -15.42
N LYS A 49 -14.45 -1.99 -15.47
CA LYS A 49 -15.22 -2.35 -14.26
C LYS A 49 -14.44 -3.29 -13.35
N GLU A 50 -13.74 -4.27 -13.93
CA GLU A 50 -12.85 -5.18 -13.21
C GLU A 50 -11.62 -4.46 -12.67
N LYS A 51 -10.98 -3.58 -13.46
CA LYS A 51 -9.87 -2.73 -12.99
C LYS A 51 -10.25 -1.91 -11.75
N VAL A 52 -11.44 -1.32 -11.75
CA VAL A 52 -11.95 -0.56 -10.60
C VAL A 52 -12.18 -1.48 -9.40
N LYS A 53 -12.82 -2.65 -9.59
CA LYS A 53 -13.00 -3.63 -8.51
C LYS A 53 -11.67 -4.07 -7.90
N LEU A 54 -10.67 -4.35 -8.74
CA LEU A 54 -9.33 -4.75 -8.29
C LEU A 54 -8.68 -3.63 -7.47
N GLY A 55 -8.79 -2.38 -7.93
CA GLY A 55 -8.32 -1.21 -7.16
C GLY A 55 -9.01 -1.03 -5.81
N ILE A 56 -10.33 -1.25 -5.73
CA ILE A 56 -11.09 -1.23 -4.46
C ILE A 56 -10.60 -2.34 -3.53
N ALA A 57 -10.42 -3.56 -4.06
CA ALA A 57 -9.93 -4.68 -3.28
C ALA A 57 -8.53 -4.41 -2.70
N SER A 58 -7.60 -3.87 -3.51
CA SER A 58 -6.26 -3.48 -3.02
C SER A 58 -6.33 -2.45 -1.91
N MET A 59 -7.25 -1.49 -1.99
CA MET A 59 -7.46 -0.49 -0.94
C MET A 59 -7.97 -1.11 0.36
N ASN A 60 -8.95 -2.02 0.26
CA ASN A 60 -9.49 -2.73 1.42
C ASN A 60 -8.43 -3.60 2.10
N ILE A 61 -7.59 -4.29 1.33
CA ILE A 61 -6.45 -5.06 1.85
C ILE A 61 -5.47 -4.15 2.59
N MET A 62 -5.10 -3.01 2.00
CA MET A 62 -4.19 -2.05 2.64
C MET A 62 -4.76 -1.56 3.98
N TYR A 63 -6.05 -1.20 4.03
CA TYR A 63 -6.69 -0.77 5.27
C TYR A 63 -6.78 -1.87 6.32
N TYR A 64 -7.08 -3.11 5.91
CA TYR A 64 -7.08 -4.24 6.82
C TYR A 64 -5.68 -4.47 7.42
N MET A 65 -4.62 -4.43 6.61
CA MET A 65 -3.24 -4.54 7.10
C MET A 65 -2.89 -3.42 8.10
N ALA A 66 -3.23 -2.18 7.75
CA ALA A 66 -3.04 -1.04 8.65
C ALA A 66 -3.77 -1.26 9.99
N GLU A 67 -5.02 -1.73 9.97
CA GLU A 67 -5.78 -2.04 11.18
C GLU A 67 -5.07 -3.11 12.04
N GLN A 68 -4.56 -4.19 11.44
CA GLN A 68 -3.85 -5.23 12.19
C GLN A 68 -2.54 -4.72 12.82
N LEU A 69 -1.78 -3.89 12.10
CA LEU A 69 -0.57 -3.26 12.64
C LEU A 69 -0.92 -2.32 13.80
N MET A 70 -2.01 -1.56 13.65
CA MET A 70 -2.48 -0.64 14.69
C MET A 70 -2.91 -1.38 15.96
N LYS A 71 -3.66 -2.48 15.83
CA LYS A 71 -4.06 -3.33 16.97
C LYS A 71 -2.85 -3.86 17.75
N ASN A 72 -1.76 -4.17 17.05
CA ASN A 72 -0.54 -4.69 17.63
C ASN A 72 0.47 -3.59 18.04
N LYS A 73 0.09 -2.32 17.99
CA LYS A 73 0.95 -1.15 18.29
C LYS A 73 2.22 -1.08 17.44
N GLN A 74 2.22 -1.74 16.27
CA GLN A 74 3.35 -1.76 15.35
C GLN A 74 3.33 -0.47 14.51
N PRO A 75 4.40 0.36 14.54
CA PRO A 75 4.52 1.50 13.64
C PRO A 75 4.66 1.04 12.18
N PHE A 76 4.19 1.87 11.24
CA PHE A 76 4.27 1.57 9.81
C PHE A 76 4.18 2.84 8.95
N ILE A 77 4.47 2.67 7.67
CA ILE A 77 4.42 3.69 6.62
C ILE A 77 3.31 3.32 5.64
#